data_AF-A0A9E2JUZ6-F1
#
_entry.id   AF-A0A9E2JUZ6-F1
#
_cell.length_a   1.000
_cell.length_b   1.000
_cell.length_c   1.000
_cell.angle_alpha   90.00
_cell.angle_beta   90.00
_cell.angle_gamma   90.00
#
_symmetry.space_group_name_H-M   'P 1'
#
loop_
_entity.id
_entity.type
_entity.pdbx_description
1 polymer ?
#
loop_
_entity_poly.entity_id
_entity_poly.type
_entity_poly.pdbx_seq_one_letter_code
_entity_poly.pdbx_strand_id
1 'polypeptide(L)'
;MPSPHEAPVLALLTAIAGHVASVMREHDLPVACPDQGLINLVPGDPQEEGVRLGAMAREWMREIDCELVVHGATAAARADALDVALV
;
A
#
# COMPACT_ATOMS: atom_id res chain seq x y z
N MET A 1 19.03 5.99 8.61
CA MET A 1 17.89 5.47 9.40
C MET A 1 16.62 5.97 8.76
N PRO A 2 15.59 5.13 8.58
CA PRO A 2 14.29 5.61 8.13
C PRO A 2 13.69 6.57 9.16
N SER A 3 12.97 7.58 8.67
CA SER A 3 12.21 8.48 9.55
C SER A 3 11.11 7.71 10.28
N PRO A 4 10.54 8.28 11.36
CA PRO A 4 9.38 7.67 12.04
C PRO A 4 8.19 7.39 11.12
N HIS A 5 8.02 8.17 10.05
CA HIS A 5 6.97 7.96 9.03
C HIS A 5 7.34 6.91 7.98
N GLU A 6 8.64 6.79 7.70
CA GLU A 6 9.16 5.88 6.68
C GLU A 6 9.31 4.45 7.21
N ALA A 7 9.59 4.29 8.51
CA ALA A 7 9.77 2.97 9.12
C ALA A 7 8.50 2.07 9.01
N PRO A 8 7.27 2.56 9.26
CA PRO A 8 6.04 1.79 9.02
C PRO A 8 5.83 1.42 7.54
N VAL A 9 6.14 2.33 6.60
CA VAL A 9 6.01 2.07 5.16
C VAL A 9 6.96 0.96 4.72
N LEU A 10 8.21 1.00 5.17
CA LEU A 10 9.19 -0.05 4.89
C LEU A 10 8.81 -1.39 5.54
N ALA A 11 8.25 -1.35 6.75
CA ALA A 11 7.75 -2.55 7.41
C ALA A 11 6.59 -3.19 6.63
N LEU A 12 5.66 -2.37 6.12
CA LEU A 12 4.56 -2.82 5.26
C LEU A 12 5.10 -3.42 3.96
N LEU A 13 5.99 -2.73 3.26
CA LEU A 13 6.65 -3.24 2.05
C LEU A 13 7.35 -4.58 2.30
N THR A 14 8.06 -4.70 3.42
CA THR A 14 8.76 -5.95 3.78
C THR A 14 7.76 -7.08 4.04
N ALA A 15 6.63 -6.78 4.70
CA ALA A 15 5.59 -7.77 4.99
C ALA A 15 4.94 -8.31 3.71
N ILE A 16 4.75 -7.45 2.70
CA ILE A 16 4.10 -7.84 1.43
C ILE A 16 5.09 -8.27 0.34
N ALA A 17 6.39 -8.13 0.54
CA ALA A 17 7.41 -8.44 -0.46
C ALA A 17 7.39 -9.90 -0.96
N GLY A 18 6.84 -10.83 -0.16
CA GLY A 18 6.69 -12.24 -0.53
C GLY A 18 5.40 -12.56 -1.29
N HIS A 19 4.57 -11.56 -1.59
CA HIS A 19 3.32 -11.74 -2.30
C HIS A 19 3.55 -12.17 -3.75
N VAL A 20 2.61 -12.92 -4.33
CA VAL A 20 2.74 -13.45 -5.71
C VAL A 20 2.64 -12.32 -6.74
N ALA A 21 1.79 -11.33 -6.48
CA ALA A 21 1.70 -10.11 -7.29
C ALA A 21 2.98 -9.28 -7.19
N SER A 22 3.32 -8.59 -8.28
CA SER A 22 4.43 -7.64 -8.27
C SER A 22 4.13 -6.51 -7.29
N VAL A 23 5.07 -6.23 -6.37
CA VAL A 23 4.93 -5.14 -5.39
C VAL A 23 5.76 -3.95 -5.85
N MET A 24 5.11 -2.77 -5.92
CA MET A 24 5.74 -1.49 -6.24
C MET A 24 5.35 -0.45 -5.20
N ARG A 25 6.09 0.67 -5.18
CA ARG A 25 5.80 1.82 -4.33
C ARG A 25 5.85 3.10 -5.14
N GLU A 26 4.79 3.90 -5.08
CA GLU A 26 4.72 5.23 -5.73
C GLU A 26 5.07 5.16 -7.23
N HIS A 27 4.73 4.06 -7.91
CA HIS A 27 4.92 3.92 -9.36
C HIS A 27 3.61 4.20 -10.10
N ASP A 28 3.72 4.71 -11.33
CA ASP A 28 2.57 4.78 -12.23
C ASP A 28 2.06 3.36 -12.55
N LEU A 29 0.73 3.20 -12.59
CA LEU A 29 0.12 1.93 -12.96
C LEU A 29 0.47 1.57 -14.41
N PRO A 30 0.82 0.30 -14.69
CA PRO A 30 1.22 -0.13 -16.01
C PRO A 30 0.03 -0.12 -16.97
N VAL A 31 0.32 0.15 -18.24
CA VAL A 31 -0.69 0.12 -19.32
C VAL A 31 -1.21 -1.30 -19.57
N ALA A 32 -0.39 -2.32 -19.30
CA ALA A 32 -0.76 -3.72 -19.38
C ALA A 32 -0.74 -4.35 -17.98
N CYS A 33 -1.80 -5.07 -17.64
CA CYS A 33 -1.89 -5.79 -16.36
C CYS A 33 -0.89 -6.97 -16.37
N PRO A 34 0.01 -7.08 -15.37
CA PRO A 34 0.87 -8.24 -15.23
C PRO A 34 0.04 -9.50 -14.97
N ASP A 35 0.51 -10.65 -15.48
CA ASP A 35 -0.20 -11.94 -15.31
C ASP A 35 -0.40 -12.32 -13.84
N GLN A 36 0.55 -11.95 -12.97
CA GLN A 36 0.50 -12.19 -11.52
C GLN A 36 -0.22 -11.09 -10.74
N GLY A 37 -0.68 -10.03 -11.43
CA GLY A 37 -1.21 -8.82 -10.82
C GLY A 37 -0.12 -7.88 -10.28
N LEU A 38 -0.56 -6.74 -9.78
CA LEU A 38 0.26 -5.68 -9.22
C LEU A 38 -0.36 -5.15 -7.93
N ILE A 39 0.47 -4.89 -6.93
CA ILE A 39 0.14 -4.10 -5.75
C ILE A 39 1.07 -2.89 -5.73
N ASN A 40 0.50 -1.69 -5.78
CA ASN A 40 1.24 -0.44 -5.68
C ASN A 40 0.85 0.27 -4.38
N LEU A 41 1.83 0.46 -3.49
CA LEU A 41 1.64 1.24 -2.27
C LEU A 41 1.93 2.71 -2.56
N VAL A 42 0.99 3.58 -2.24
CA VAL A 42 1.10 5.03 -2.44
C VAL A 42 0.90 5.72 -1.08
N PRO A 43 2.00 5.95 -0.33
CA PRO A 43 1.94 6.69 0.92
C PRO A 43 1.60 8.17 0.65
N GLY A 44 0.46 8.65 1.14
CA GLY A 44 0.02 10.04 1.02
C GLY A 44 0.87 11.01 1.84
N ASP A 45 0.49 12.28 1.92
CA ASP A 45 1.22 13.25 2.72
C ASP A 45 0.92 13.08 4.23
N PRO A 46 1.91 13.26 5.11
CA PRO A 46 1.67 13.27 6.55
C PRO A 46 0.84 14.49 6.95
N GLN A 47 -0.20 14.26 7.75
CA GLN A 47 -1.12 15.28 8.27
C GLN A 47 -0.99 15.37 9.80
N GLU A 48 -0.96 16.59 10.33
CA GLU A 48 -0.99 16.81 11.79
C GLU A 48 -2.44 16.66 12.27
N GLU A 49 -2.69 15.65 13.09
CA GLU A 49 -4.03 15.34 13.62
C GLU A 49 -4.36 16.18 14.87
N GLY A 50 -3.34 16.54 15.64
CA GLY A 50 -3.54 17.33 16.85
C GLY A 50 -2.33 17.42 17.77
N VAL A 51 -2.48 18.24 18.81
CA VAL A 51 -1.45 18.48 19.81
C VAL A 51 -1.96 18.05 21.18
N ARG A 52 -1.27 17.10 21.81
CA ARG A 52 -1.56 16.70 23.20
C ARG A 52 -0.69 17.51 24.15
N LEU A 53 -1.25 18.62 24.65
CA LEU A 53 -0.55 19.58 25.52
C LEU A 53 0.02 18.95 26.80
N GLY A 54 -0.64 17.95 27.38
CA GLY A 54 -0.16 17.26 28.60
C GLY A 54 1.06 16.34 28.39
N ALA A 55 1.34 15.94 27.15
CA ALA A 55 2.47 15.07 26.80
C ALA A 55 3.56 15.80 25.99
N MET A 56 3.35 17.08 25.65
CA MET A 56 4.18 17.85 24.70
C MET A 56 4.44 17.09 23.38
N ALA A 57 3.47 16.30 22.93
CA ALA A 57 3.58 15.47 21.73
C ALA A 57 2.64 16.00 20.63
N ARG A 58 3.11 15.89 19.37
CA ARG A 58 2.31 16.13 18.17
C ARG A 58 1.93 14.80 17.54
N GLU A 59 0.67 14.67 17.18
CA GLU A 59 0.14 13.46 16.54
C GLU A 59 0.08 13.69 15.04
N TRP A 60 0.51 12.68 14.30
CA TRP A 60 0.55 12.73 12.85
C TRP A 60 -0.08 11.46 12.30
N MET A 61 -0.88 11.62 11.25
CA MET A 61 -1.42 10.52 10.45
C MET A 61 -0.75 10.55 9.07
N ARG A 62 -0.65 9.40 8.44
CA ARG A 62 -0.32 9.29 7.02
C ARG A 62 -1.19 8.18 6.43
N GLU A 63 -2.03 8.53 5.47
CA GLU A 63 -2.79 7.54 4.71
C GLU A 63 -1.85 6.78 3.75
N ILE A 64 -2.07 5.48 3.59
CA ILE A 64 -1.33 4.66 2.65
C ILE A 64 -2.36 4.00 1.74
N ASP A 65 -2.43 4.49 0.51
CA ASP A 65 -3.28 3.89 -0.50
C ASP A 65 -2.65 2.61 -1.02
N CYS A 66 -3.48 1.59 -1.21
CA CYS A 66 -3.09 0.32 -1.81
C CYS A 66 -3.85 0.14 -3.11
N GLU A 67 -3.16 0.34 -4.23
CA GLU A 67 -3.74 0.17 -5.56
C GLU A 67 -3.46 -1.25 -6.05
N LEU A 68 -4.52 -1.98 -6.42
CA LEU A 68 -4.41 -3.34 -6.92
C LEU A 68 -4.80 -3.42 -8.39
N VAL A 69 -3.98 -4.08 -9.19
CA VAL A 69 -4.29 -4.42 -10.58
C VAL A 69 -4.33 -5.92 -10.72
N VAL A 70 -5.49 -6.46 -11.11
CA VAL A 70 -5.72 -7.89 -11.30
C VAL A 70 -6.27 -8.17 -12.69
N HIS A 71 -5.98 -9.35 -13.22
CA HIS A 71 -6.47 -9.81 -14.51
C HIS A 71 -7.36 -11.05 -14.33
N GLY A 72 -8.41 -11.16 -15.15
CA GLY A 72 -9.30 -12.32 -15.15
C GLY A 72 -10.29 -12.27 -16.31
N ALA A 73 -10.52 -13.42 -16.94
CA ALA A 73 -11.39 -13.57 -18.11
C ALA A 73 -12.87 -13.29 -17.79
N THR A 74 -13.28 -13.43 -16.53
CA THR A 74 -14.64 -13.15 -16.05
C THR A 74 -14.59 -12.19 -14.87
N ALA A 75 -15.73 -11.56 -14.56
CA ALA A 75 -15.84 -10.71 -13.38
C ALA A 75 -15.60 -11.50 -12.08
N ALA A 76 -16.10 -12.73 -12.01
CA ALA A 76 -15.85 -13.63 -10.87
C ALA A 76 -14.36 -13.93 -10.70
N ALA A 77 -13.66 -14.29 -11.79
CA ALA A 77 -12.22 -14.56 -11.71
C ALA A 77 -11.39 -13.34 -11.27
N ARG A 78 -11.83 -12.12 -11.63
CA ARG A 78 -11.19 -10.88 -11.14
C ARG A 78 -11.47 -10.62 -9.66
N ALA A 79 -12.69 -10.90 -9.20
CA ALA A 79 -13.02 -10.79 -7.78
C ALA A 79 -12.20 -11.79 -6.95
N ASP A 80 -12.14 -13.05 -7.38
CA ASP A 80 -11.33 -14.08 -6.71
C ASP A 80 -9.84 -13.69 -6.67
N ALA A 81 -9.31 -13.13 -7.77
CA ALA A 81 -7.92 -12.65 -7.81
C ALA A 81 -7.69 -11.44 -6.88
N LEU A 82 -8.67 -10.55 -6.74
CA LEU A 82 -8.60 -9.42 -5.82
C LEU A 82 -8.64 -9.91 -4.36
N ASP A 83 -9.54 -10.85 -4.05
CA ASP A 83 -9.65 -11.42 -2.71
C ASP A 83 -8.36 -12.15 -2.32
N VAL A 84 -7.75 -12.93 -3.23
CA VAL A 84 -6.44 -13.56 -3.00
C VAL A 84 -5.34 -12.52 -2.73
N ALA A 85 -5.41 -11.35 -3.38
CA ALA A 85 -4.41 -10.30 -3.18
C ALA A 85 -4.58 -9.51 -1.86
N LEU A 86 -5.72 -9.64 -1.19
CA LEU A 86 -6.07 -8.94 0.06
C LEU A 86 -5.98 -9.82 1.31
N VAL A 87 -5.61 -11.11 1.17
CA VAL A 87 -5.55 -12.13 2.24
C VAL A 87 -4.10 -12.49 2.57
#